data_AF-A0AA39XYG1-F1
#
_entry.id   AF-A0AA39XYG1-F1
#
_cell.length_a   1.000
_cell.length_b   1.000
_cell.length_c   1.000
_cell.angle_alpha   90.00
_cell.angle_beta   90.00
_cell.angle_gamma   90.00
#
_symmetry.space_group_name_H-M   'P 1'
#
loop_
_entity.id
_entity.type
_entity.pdbx_description
1 polymer ?
#
loop_
_entity_poly.entity_id
_entity_poly.type
_entity_poly.pdbx_seq_one_letter_code
_entity_poly.pdbx_strand_id
1 'polypeptide(L)'
;MQQLLGVVAPVTALLEKLDIIKATPSEVDIPAAQDLREQFVAVFAALEKWTQDFHVRHSRAAPLYWQHCTPFSVMSSSRQTSHRAAKEAVEATLGDDEGDIWFPTILTANVLTNIWSFRVVILMSLLTLDNLISTCARSSHYTAATVTLDPGSKLIEERNSTELLDLNFPPVSTSSSACPLSNPLTSSGNILRMARRILQSVPYLLQPAAGFYGVSAAGFLVRIAHEAYQFVANRTEEFQQQQQQKQEQEQEQEQEQEQRRQQRQQAREGIRKCQGTIRELESRGYPYMALFNGRY
;
A
#
# COMPACT_ATOMS: atom_id res chain seq x y z
N MET A 1 -28.58 18.61 -3.90
CA MET A 1 -27.26 19.28 -3.83
C MET A 1 -27.00 19.92 -2.46
N GLN A 2 -27.81 20.87 -1.98
CA GLN A 2 -27.53 21.54 -0.69
C GLN A 2 -27.34 20.58 0.51
N GLN A 3 -28.17 19.55 0.64
CA GLN A 3 -28.01 18.52 1.68
C GLN A 3 -26.68 17.74 1.53
N LEU A 4 -26.27 17.43 0.30
CA LEU A 4 -24.99 16.77 0.04
C LEU A 4 -23.83 17.67 0.48
N LEU A 5 -23.87 18.95 0.09
CA LEU A 5 -22.86 19.93 0.49
C LEU A 5 -22.77 20.10 2.01
N GLY A 6 -23.90 20.02 2.73
CA GLY A 6 -23.90 20.01 4.20
C GLY A 6 -23.14 18.82 4.79
N VAL A 7 -23.24 17.63 4.17
CA VAL A 7 -22.52 16.43 4.62
C VAL A 7 -21.02 16.55 4.36
N VAL A 8 -20.62 17.13 3.23
CA VAL A 8 -19.21 17.23 2.84
C VAL A 8 -18.53 18.54 3.26
N ALA A 9 -19.26 19.49 3.84
CA ALA A 9 -18.72 20.76 4.30
C ALA A 9 -17.46 20.62 5.19
N PRO A 10 -17.36 19.62 6.10
CA PRO A 10 -16.15 19.43 6.89
C PRO A 10 -14.90 19.05 6.08
N VAL A 11 -15.06 18.43 4.90
CA VAL A 11 -13.94 17.87 4.11
C VAL A 11 -12.86 18.90 3.84
N THR A 12 -13.22 20.15 3.51
CA THR A 12 -12.24 21.21 3.21
C THR A 12 -11.32 21.48 4.41
N ALA A 13 -11.88 21.60 5.61
CA ALA A 13 -11.09 21.83 6.83
C ALA A 13 -10.23 20.61 7.19
N LEU A 14 -10.71 19.39 6.92
CA LEU A 14 -9.93 18.17 7.12
C LEU A 14 -8.75 18.06 6.14
N LEU A 15 -8.94 18.47 4.88
CA LEU A 15 -7.87 18.51 3.89
C LEU A 15 -6.78 19.54 4.26
N GLU A 16 -7.17 20.70 4.77
CA GLU A 16 -6.21 21.70 5.26
C GLU A 16 -5.36 21.15 6.41
N LYS A 17 -6.00 20.49 7.40
CA LYS A 17 -5.28 19.80 8.48
C LYS A 17 -4.34 18.71 7.95
N LEU A 18 -4.77 17.96 6.94
CA LEU A 18 -3.95 16.92 6.32
C LEU A 18 -2.70 17.52 5.67
N ASP A 19 -2.83 18.64 4.96
CA ASP A 19 -1.70 19.30 4.31
C ASP A 19 -0.70 19.85 5.33
N ILE A 20 -1.17 20.34 6.48
CA ILE A 20 -0.30 20.76 7.60
C ILE A 20 0.53 19.57 8.12
N ILE A 21 -0.12 18.42 8.38
CA ILE A 21 0.58 17.19 8.85
C ILE A 21 1.57 16.67 7.80
N LYS A 22 1.21 16.75 6.52
CA LYS A 22 2.08 16.31 5.41
C LYS A 22 3.33 17.19 5.25
N ALA A 23 3.23 18.49 5.54
CA ALA A 23 4.34 19.42 5.37
C ALA A 23 5.49 19.13 6.35
N THR A 24 5.18 18.68 7.56
CA THR A 24 6.16 18.41 8.61
C THR A 24 5.80 17.15 9.39
N PRO A 25 6.02 15.94 8.82
CA PRO A 25 5.67 14.70 9.50
C PRO A 25 6.56 14.50 10.73
N SER A 26 5.98 14.63 11.93
CA SER A 26 6.64 14.37 13.21
C SER A 26 6.01 13.17 13.92
N GLU A 27 6.76 12.49 14.79
CA GLU A 27 6.22 11.45 15.66
C GLU A 27 5.14 12.00 16.61
N VAL A 28 5.24 13.28 16.97
CA VAL A 28 4.25 13.99 17.80
C VAL A 28 2.90 14.12 17.08
N ASP A 29 2.88 14.01 15.74
CA ASP A 29 1.68 14.14 14.93
C ASP A 29 0.92 12.83 14.75
N ILE A 30 1.44 11.67 15.21
CA ILE A 30 0.76 10.38 15.06
C ILE A 30 -0.66 10.41 15.67
N PRO A 31 -0.88 10.92 16.90
CA PRO A 31 -2.24 11.03 17.46
C PRO A 31 -3.13 11.98 16.66
N ALA A 32 -2.57 13.09 16.16
CA ALA A 32 -3.31 14.06 15.35
C ALA A 32 -3.72 13.46 13.99
N ALA A 33 -2.85 12.66 13.37
CA ALA A 33 -3.14 11.94 12.14
C ALA A 33 -4.21 10.85 12.35
N GLN A 34 -4.20 10.16 13.49
CA GLN A 34 -5.24 9.19 13.86
C GLN A 34 -6.59 9.86 14.07
N ASP A 35 -6.66 10.95 14.84
CA ASP A 35 -7.88 11.75 15.03
C ASP A 35 -8.42 12.27 13.69
N LEU A 36 -7.53 12.80 12.83
CA LEU A 36 -7.90 13.26 11.50
C LEU A 36 -8.45 12.13 10.62
N ARG A 37 -7.85 10.94 10.70
CA ARG A 37 -8.34 9.75 10.01
C ARG A 37 -9.74 9.36 10.47
N GLU A 38 -10.00 9.35 11.77
CA GLU A 38 -11.32 9.08 12.33
C GLU A 38 -12.37 10.09 11.84
N GLN A 39 -12.01 11.38 11.77
CA GLN A 39 -12.86 12.42 11.19
C GLN A 39 -13.19 12.15 9.70
N PHE A 40 -12.20 11.76 8.88
CA PHE A 40 -12.47 11.37 7.49
C PHE A 40 -13.36 10.14 7.39
N VAL A 41 -13.18 9.12 8.24
CA VAL A 41 -14.03 7.92 8.28
C VAL A 41 -15.47 8.29 8.65
N ALA A 42 -15.66 9.20 9.62
CA ALA A 42 -16.98 9.67 10.01
C ALA A 42 -17.70 10.40 8.86
N VAL A 43 -16.99 11.28 8.14
CA VAL A 43 -17.54 11.97 6.96
C VAL A 43 -17.86 10.98 5.84
N PHE A 44 -16.98 9.99 5.61
CA PHE A 44 -17.22 8.94 4.62
C PHE A 44 -18.48 8.13 4.95
N ALA A 45 -18.65 7.72 6.20
CA ALA A 45 -19.85 7.02 6.66
C ALA A 45 -21.13 7.86 6.50
N ALA A 46 -21.06 9.15 6.81
CA ALA A 46 -22.18 10.08 6.59
C ALA A 46 -22.51 10.22 5.10
N LEU A 47 -21.50 10.29 4.23
CA LEU A 47 -21.66 10.34 2.77
C LEU A 47 -22.25 9.04 2.21
N GLU A 48 -21.83 7.88 2.69
CA GLU A 48 -22.41 6.57 2.34
C GLU A 48 -23.88 6.49 2.73
N LYS A 49 -24.21 6.86 3.97
CA LYS A 49 -25.60 6.93 4.44
C LYS A 49 -26.44 7.86 3.57
N TRP A 50 -25.93 9.06 3.29
CA TRP A 50 -26.62 10.02 2.41
C TRP A 50 -26.84 9.44 1.02
N THR A 51 -25.85 8.70 0.48
CA THR A 51 -25.95 8.05 -0.83
C THR A 51 -27.03 6.98 -0.83
N GLN A 52 -27.12 6.15 0.23
CA GLN A 52 -28.17 5.15 0.39
C GLN A 52 -29.56 5.81 0.45
N ASP A 53 -29.71 6.86 1.26
CA ASP A 53 -30.97 7.62 1.35
C ASP A 53 -31.35 8.29 0.03
N PHE A 54 -30.36 8.74 -0.74
CA PHE A 54 -30.57 9.28 -2.08
C PHE A 54 -31.09 8.19 -3.04
N HIS A 55 -30.48 7.00 -3.03
CA HIS A 55 -30.93 5.85 -3.80
C HIS A 55 -32.36 5.46 -3.42
N VAL A 56 -32.69 5.30 -2.14
CA VAL A 56 -34.04 4.91 -1.70
C VAL A 56 -35.11 5.92 -2.13
N ARG A 57 -34.80 7.23 -2.06
CA ARG A 57 -35.75 8.29 -2.45
C ARG A 57 -36.02 8.34 -3.95
N HIS A 58 -35.02 8.04 -4.78
CA HIS A 58 -35.09 8.27 -6.23
C HIS A 58 -35.21 6.98 -7.06
N SER A 59 -34.95 5.80 -6.46
CA SER A 59 -35.00 4.52 -7.18
C SER A 59 -36.39 3.88 -7.23
N ARG A 60 -37.44 4.55 -6.76
CA ARG A 60 -38.80 3.98 -6.71
C ARG A 60 -39.40 3.67 -8.09
N ALA A 61 -38.90 4.29 -9.16
CA ALA A 61 -39.43 4.12 -10.51
C ALA A 61 -38.40 3.62 -11.54
N ALA A 62 -37.10 3.86 -11.31
CA ALA A 62 -36.03 3.53 -12.24
C ALA A 62 -34.66 3.53 -11.51
N PRO A 63 -33.64 2.82 -12.02
CA PRO A 63 -32.28 2.95 -11.51
C PRO A 63 -31.75 4.38 -11.71
N LEU A 64 -30.86 4.82 -10.81
CA LEU A 64 -30.30 6.18 -10.85
C LEU A 64 -29.38 6.43 -12.04
N TYR A 65 -28.81 5.38 -12.60
CA TYR A 65 -28.04 5.39 -13.82
C TYR A 65 -28.12 3.98 -14.44
N TRP A 66 -27.94 3.92 -15.75
CA TRP A 66 -27.81 2.66 -16.48
C TRP A 66 -26.38 2.58 -16.97
N GLN A 67 -25.78 1.40 -16.83
CA GLN A 67 -24.56 1.07 -17.54
C GLN A 67 -24.97 0.29 -18.78
N HIS A 68 -24.74 0.85 -19.96
CA HIS A 68 -24.94 0.11 -21.19
C HIS A 68 -23.85 -0.96 -21.28
N CYS A 69 -24.19 -2.22 -20.99
CA CYS A 69 -23.39 -3.33 -21.50
C CYS A 69 -23.50 -3.27 -23.02
N THR A 70 -22.43 -2.80 -23.70
CA THR A 70 -22.36 -2.85 -25.15
C THR A 70 -22.33 -4.35 -25.53
N PRO A 71 -23.33 -4.87 -26.27
CA PRO A 71 -23.40 -6.30 -26.58
C PRO A 71 -22.28 -6.77 -27.53
N PHE A 72 -21.40 -5.87 -27.98
CA PHE A 72 -20.38 -6.13 -28.98
C PHE A 72 -19.13 -6.86 -28.45
N SER A 73 -18.91 -6.96 -27.13
CA SER A 73 -17.70 -7.60 -26.60
C SER A 73 -17.74 -9.14 -26.57
N VAL A 74 -18.90 -9.77 -26.82
CA VAL A 74 -19.07 -11.24 -26.65
C VAL A 74 -18.66 -12.06 -27.89
N MET A 75 -18.38 -11.46 -29.05
CA MET A 75 -18.12 -12.23 -30.28
C MET A 75 -16.65 -12.48 -30.65
N SER A 76 -15.66 -12.08 -29.84
CA SER A 76 -14.24 -12.15 -30.24
C SER A 76 -13.38 -13.20 -29.51
N SER A 77 -13.96 -14.20 -28.83
CA SER A 77 -13.20 -15.25 -28.13
C SER A 77 -13.00 -16.53 -28.95
N SER A 78 -12.29 -16.44 -30.07
CA SER A 78 -11.75 -17.62 -30.77
C SER A 78 -10.22 -17.51 -30.89
N ARG A 79 -9.54 -18.30 -30.05
CA ARG A 79 -8.14 -18.77 -30.16
C ARG A 79 -7.00 -17.77 -29.85
N GLN A 80 -6.64 -17.65 -28.57
CA GLN A 80 -5.23 -17.44 -28.17
C GLN A 80 -5.01 -17.80 -26.69
N THR A 81 -4.44 -18.98 -26.46
CA THR A 81 -4.09 -19.53 -25.15
C THR A 81 -2.58 -19.42 -24.94
N SER A 82 -2.11 -18.46 -24.13
CA SER A 82 -0.84 -18.57 -23.38
C SER A 82 -0.49 -17.31 -22.55
N HIS A 83 -0.83 -16.09 -22.99
CA HIS A 83 -0.52 -14.85 -22.24
C HIS A 83 -1.69 -14.29 -21.38
N ARG A 84 -2.76 -15.07 -21.22
CA ARG A 84 -4.06 -14.59 -20.74
C ARG A 84 -4.15 -14.40 -19.22
N ALA A 85 -3.43 -15.21 -18.43
CA ALA A 85 -3.64 -15.28 -16.98
C ALA A 85 -3.26 -14.00 -16.21
N ALA A 86 -2.17 -13.32 -16.60
CA ALA A 86 -1.74 -12.09 -15.92
C ALA A 86 -2.61 -10.88 -16.31
N LYS A 87 -3.05 -10.82 -17.57
CA LYS A 87 -3.94 -9.76 -18.06
C LYS A 87 -5.38 -9.96 -17.53
N GLU A 88 -5.86 -11.21 -17.48
CA GLU A 88 -7.15 -11.55 -16.88
C GLU A 88 -7.21 -11.25 -15.38
N ALA A 89 -6.11 -11.39 -14.62
CA ALA A 89 -6.13 -11.05 -13.20
C ALA A 89 -6.30 -9.53 -12.96
N VAL A 90 -5.74 -8.69 -13.83
CA VAL A 90 -5.86 -7.23 -13.77
C VAL A 90 -7.19 -6.73 -14.35
N GLU A 91 -7.68 -7.32 -15.43
CA GLU A 91 -9.00 -7.00 -16.00
C GLU A 91 -10.15 -7.50 -15.11
N ALA A 92 -10.01 -8.67 -14.48
CA ALA A 92 -11.02 -9.20 -13.55
C ALA A 92 -11.11 -8.40 -12.24
N THR A 93 -10.05 -7.70 -11.82
CA THR A 93 -10.12 -6.81 -10.65
C THR A 93 -10.75 -5.45 -10.95
N LEU A 94 -10.66 -4.96 -12.19
CA LEU A 94 -11.28 -3.71 -12.60
C LEU A 94 -12.76 -3.85 -12.96
N GLY A 95 -13.24 -5.08 -13.20
CA GLY A 95 -14.60 -5.34 -13.64
C GLY A 95 -14.84 -4.80 -15.05
N ASP A 96 -15.58 -5.56 -15.84
CA ASP A 96 -15.94 -5.30 -17.24
C ASP A 96 -16.94 -4.12 -17.39
N ASP A 97 -16.71 -3.05 -16.62
CA ASP A 97 -17.51 -1.83 -16.52
C ASP A 97 -17.13 -0.84 -17.64
N GLU A 98 -16.91 -1.35 -18.86
CA GLU A 98 -16.55 -0.57 -20.06
C GLU A 98 -17.78 0.09 -20.72
N GLY A 99 -18.96 -0.04 -20.10
CA GLY A 99 -20.20 0.52 -20.60
C GLY A 99 -20.31 2.04 -20.43
N ASP A 100 -20.95 2.69 -21.40
CA ASP A 100 -21.37 4.08 -21.28
C ASP A 100 -22.38 4.21 -20.12
N ILE A 101 -22.17 5.21 -19.26
CA ILE A 101 -23.09 5.52 -18.16
C ILE A 101 -24.15 6.49 -18.66
N TRP A 102 -25.43 6.13 -18.54
CA TRP A 102 -26.55 6.99 -18.86
C TRP A 102 -27.28 7.42 -17.58
N PHE A 103 -27.70 8.69 -17.51
CA PHE A 103 -28.42 9.25 -16.37
C PHE A 103 -29.85 9.64 -16.76
N PRO A 104 -30.85 9.45 -15.88
CA PRO A 104 -32.23 9.84 -16.17
C PRO A 104 -32.39 11.35 -16.27
N THR A 105 -31.56 12.13 -15.57
CA THR A 105 -31.57 13.59 -15.60
C THR A 105 -30.16 14.17 -15.40
N ILE A 106 -29.92 15.39 -15.89
CA ILE A 106 -28.68 16.14 -15.65
C ILE A 106 -28.46 16.39 -14.15
N LEU A 107 -29.55 16.59 -13.39
CA LEU A 107 -29.46 16.75 -11.93
C LEU A 107 -28.92 15.48 -11.27
N THR A 108 -29.41 14.31 -11.69
CA THR A 108 -28.92 13.02 -11.18
C THR A 108 -27.45 12.80 -11.54
N ALA A 109 -27.06 13.11 -12.78
CA ALA A 109 -25.66 13.06 -13.21
C ALA A 109 -24.79 13.95 -12.30
N ASN A 110 -25.17 15.21 -12.13
CA ASN A 110 -24.44 16.17 -11.32
C ASN A 110 -24.32 15.74 -9.84
N VAL A 111 -25.41 15.22 -9.25
CA VAL A 111 -25.39 14.72 -7.88
C VAL A 111 -24.43 13.54 -7.75
N LEU A 112 -24.54 12.53 -8.63
CA LEU A 112 -23.74 11.31 -8.54
C LEU A 112 -22.25 11.57 -8.81
N THR A 113 -21.91 12.39 -9.80
CA THR A 113 -20.50 12.72 -10.09
C THR A 113 -19.85 13.47 -8.93
N ASN A 114 -20.57 14.37 -8.27
CA ASN A 114 -20.08 15.04 -7.06
C ASN A 114 -19.88 14.06 -5.89
N ILE A 115 -20.83 13.13 -5.67
CA ILE A 115 -20.64 12.08 -4.65
C ILE A 115 -19.36 11.29 -4.94
N TRP A 116 -19.18 10.84 -6.18
CA TRP A 116 -18.00 10.07 -6.57
C TRP A 116 -16.72 10.87 -6.39
N SER A 117 -16.69 12.16 -6.74
CA SER A 117 -15.51 12.99 -6.52
C SER A 117 -15.19 13.14 -5.03
N PHE A 118 -16.19 13.36 -4.17
CA PHE A 118 -15.95 13.46 -2.72
C PHE A 118 -15.45 12.14 -2.15
N ARG A 119 -16.00 10.99 -2.59
CA ARG A 119 -15.50 9.68 -2.19
C ARG A 119 -14.06 9.45 -2.62
N VAL A 120 -13.70 9.80 -3.85
CA VAL A 120 -12.33 9.72 -4.36
C VAL A 120 -11.37 10.52 -3.47
N VAL A 121 -11.70 11.80 -3.21
CA VAL A 121 -10.87 12.67 -2.36
C VAL A 121 -10.71 12.09 -0.96
N ILE A 122 -11.81 11.68 -0.30
CA ILE A 122 -11.75 11.12 1.06
C ILE A 122 -10.92 9.83 1.09
N LEU A 123 -11.09 8.92 0.12
CA LEU A 123 -10.33 7.67 0.08
C LEU A 123 -8.83 7.91 -0.17
N MET A 124 -8.47 8.85 -1.06
CA MET A 124 -7.07 9.26 -1.27
C MET A 124 -6.46 9.84 0.01
N SER A 125 -7.21 10.68 0.73
CA SER A 125 -6.79 11.25 2.01
C SER A 125 -6.59 10.19 3.09
N LEU A 126 -7.54 9.25 3.23
CA LEU A 126 -7.42 8.12 4.18
C LEU A 126 -6.20 7.25 3.89
N LEU A 127 -5.99 6.89 2.62
CA LEU A 127 -4.80 6.14 2.22
C LEU A 127 -3.51 6.91 2.51
N THR A 128 -3.49 8.23 2.30
CA THR A 128 -2.34 9.08 2.61
C THR A 128 -2.05 9.08 4.11
N LEU A 129 -3.07 9.23 4.95
CA LEU A 129 -2.96 9.16 6.41
C LEU A 129 -2.44 7.80 6.88
N ASP A 130 -2.98 6.70 6.34
CA ASP A 130 -2.51 5.35 6.69
C ASP A 130 -1.02 5.16 6.39
N ASN A 131 -0.53 5.73 5.28
CA ASN A 131 0.90 5.68 4.93
C ASN A 131 1.75 6.55 5.86
N LEU A 132 1.29 7.76 6.18
CA LEU A 132 1.97 8.65 7.13
C LEU A 132 2.10 7.99 8.51
N ILE A 133 1.00 7.48 9.06
CA ILE A 133 0.97 6.79 10.36
C ILE A 133 1.93 5.59 10.35
N SER A 134 1.91 4.78 9.28
CA SER A 134 2.79 3.62 9.14
C SER A 134 4.27 4.01 9.06
N THR A 135 4.59 5.10 8.36
CA THR A 135 5.96 5.58 8.20
C THR A 135 6.51 6.15 9.51
N CYS A 136 5.72 6.97 10.22
CA CYS A 136 6.10 7.52 11.52
C CYS A 136 6.26 6.42 12.59
N ALA A 137 5.39 5.40 12.59
CA ALA A 137 5.51 4.28 13.51
C ALA A 137 6.82 3.48 13.31
N ARG A 138 7.26 3.29 12.06
CA ARG A 138 8.54 2.61 11.76
C ARG A 138 9.76 3.43 12.20
N SER A 139 9.70 4.76 12.09
CA SER A 139 10.78 5.66 12.53
C SER A 139 11.05 5.53 14.04
N SER A 140 10.00 5.50 14.86
CA SER A 140 10.11 5.52 16.32
C SER A 140 10.86 4.31 16.90
N HIS A 141 10.78 3.16 16.22
CA HIS A 141 11.48 1.94 16.66
C HIS A 141 13.02 2.04 16.57
N TYR A 142 13.57 2.90 15.71
CA TYR A 142 15.02 3.04 15.58
C TYR A 142 15.65 3.89 16.68
N THR A 143 14.93 4.89 17.21
CA THR A 143 15.45 5.79 18.25
C THR A 143 15.55 5.10 19.60
N ALA A 144 14.58 4.24 19.95
CA ALA A 144 14.58 3.52 21.22
C ALA A 144 15.76 2.53 21.35
N ALA A 145 16.20 1.91 20.25
CA ALA A 145 17.28 0.93 20.28
C ALA A 145 18.69 1.56 20.45
N THR A 146 18.83 2.86 20.20
CA THR A 146 20.15 3.53 20.18
C THR A 146 20.49 4.20 21.52
N VAL A 147 19.51 4.43 22.40
CA VAL A 147 19.69 5.22 23.63
C VAL A 147 20.02 4.38 24.88
N THR A 148 20.07 3.05 24.77
CA THR A 148 20.48 2.16 25.89
C THR A 148 21.94 1.71 25.81
N LEU A 149 22.80 2.44 25.10
CA LEU A 149 24.25 2.31 25.25
C LEU A 149 24.71 3.26 26.34
N ASP A 150 24.69 2.78 27.58
CA ASP A 150 25.30 3.44 28.74
C ASP A 150 26.81 3.63 28.47
N PRO A 151 27.30 4.87 28.30
CA PRO A 151 28.72 5.13 28.08
C PRO A 151 29.58 4.87 29.34
N GLY A 152 28.97 4.49 30.47
CA GLY A 152 29.66 4.26 31.75
C GLY A 152 29.96 2.80 32.10
N SER A 153 29.41 1.82 31.38
CA SER A 153 29.59 0.41 31.73
C SER A 153 30.92 -0.13 31.19
N LYS A 154 31.92 -0.20 32.07
CA LYS A 154 33.22 -0.82 31.83
C LYS A 154 33.05 -2.23 31.28
N LEU A 155 33.52 -2.41 30.05
CA LEU A 155 33.75 -3.68 29.36
C LEU A 155 34.39 -4.73 30.28
N ILE A 156 33.58 -5.67 30.74
CA ILE A 156 34.04 -7.03 31.00
C ILE A 156 33.73 -7.80 29.72
N GLU A 157 34.80 -8.10 29.01
CA GLU A 157 34.84 -8.85 27.75
C GLU A 157 34.48 -10.33 28.03
N GLU A 158 33.21 -10.63 28.29
CA GLU A 158 32.72 -12.00 28.22
C GLU A 158 32.22 -12.31 26.81
N ARG A 159 33.16 -12.81 26.00
CA ARG A 159 32.86 -13.70 24.87
C ARG A 159 32.06 -14.88 25.40
N ASN A 160 30.75 -14.89 25.20
CA ASN A 160 29.97 -16.13 25.11
C ASN A 160 28.75 -15.91 24.21
N SER A 161 28.64 -16.76 23.18
CA SER A 161 27.39 -17.18 22.51
C SER A 161 26.56 -16.07 21.84
N THR A 162 26.70 -15.83 20.54
CA THR A 162 25.95 -16.53 19.46
C THR A 162 24.49 -16.89 19.80
N GLU A 163 23.73 -16.00 20.45
CA GLU A 163 22.27 -16.02 20.30
C GLU A 163 21.89 -15.17 19.09
N LEU A 164 21.61 -15.92 18.03
CA LEU A 164 20.98 -15.50 16.80
C LEU A 164 19.56 -15.08 17.17
N LEU A 165 19.36 -13.78 17.44
CA LEU A 165 18.02 -13.20 17.61
C LEU A 165 17.32 -13.26 16.26
N ASP A 166 16.63 -14.37 16.05
CA ASP A 166 15.65 -14.61 15.01
C ASP A 166 14.47 -13.66 15.26
N LEU A 167 14.62 -12.39 14.86
CA LEU A 167 13.54 -11.39 14.85
C LEU A 167 12.59 -11.68 13.68
N ASN A 168 12.04 -12.90 13.66
CA ASN A 168 10.84 -13.23 12.92
C ASN A 168 9.66 -12.60 13.67
N PHE A 169 9.43 -11.31 13.44
CA PHE A 169 8.17 -10.69 13.84
C PHE A 169 7.05 -11.30 12.99
N PRO A 170 6.05 -11.97 13.61
CA PRO A 170 4.85 -12.34 12.87
C PRO A 170 4.19 -11.05 12.37
N PRO A 171 3.53 -11.07 11.20
CA PRO A 171 2.69 -9.95 10.78
C PRO A 171 1.69 -9.69 11.90
N VAL A 172 1.77 -8.49 12.50
CA VAL A 172 0.86 -8.03 13.55
C VAL A 172 -0.55 -8.14 13.00
N SER A 173 -1.20 -9.23 13.34
CA SER A 173 -2.60 -9.49 13.04
C SER A 173 -3.38 -8.70 14.08
N THR A 174 -3.60 -7.42 13.81
CA THR A 174 -4.57 -6.61 14.54
C THR A 174 -5.96 -7.17 14.20
N SER A 175 -6.36 -8.18 14.96
CA SER A 175 -7.73 -8.68 15.03
C SER A 175 -8.61 -7.62 15.69
N SER A 176 -8.96 -6.57 14.95
CA SER A 176 -9.97 -5.60 15.36
C SER A 176 -10.96 -5.42 14.23
N SER A 177 -12.14 -6.00 14.45
CA SER A 177 -13.44 -5.65 13.86
C SER A 177 -13.39 -5.06 12.45
N ALA A 178 -13.65 -5.93 11.46
CA ALA A 178 -13.98 -5.69 10.06
C ALA A 178 -14.44 -4.27 9.68
N CYS A 179 -13.52 -3.30 9.68
CA CYS A 179 -13.68 -2.07 8.92
C CYS A 179 -13.36 -2.43 7.46
N PRO A 180 -14.28 -2.23 6.50
CA PRO A 180 -14.09 -2.56 5.08
C PRO A 180 -12.95 -1.79 4.39
N LEU A 181 -12.17 -1.00 5.13
CA LEU A 181 -11.00 -0.25 4.68
C LEU A 181 -9.66 -1.00 4.83
N SER A 182 -9.65 -2.21 5.41
CA SER A 182 -8.39 -2.91 5.78
C SER A 182 -7.58 -3.47 4.60
N ASN A 183 -8.14 -3.49 3.38
CA ASN A 183 -7.40 -3.91 2.18
C ASN A 183 -7.07 -2.69 1.28
N PRO A 184 -5.82 -2.18 1.28
CA PRO A 184 -5.44 -1.02 0.47
C PRO A 184 -5.65 -1.26 -1.03
N LEU A 185 -5.50 -2.50 -1.51
CA LEU A 185 -5.79 -2.90 -2.89
C LEU A 185 -7.28 -2.73 -3.25
N THR A 186 -8.20 -3.03 -2.32
CA THR A 186 -9.63 -2.78 -2.55
C THR A 186 -9.95 -1.29 -2.59
N SER A 187 -9.22 -0.47 -1.85
CA SER A 187 -9.38 1.00 -1.86
C SER A 187 -8.93 1.61 -3.19
N SER A 188 -7.75 1.24 -3.71
CA SER A 188 -7.26 1.74 -5.01
C SER A 188 -8.17 1.36 -6.17
N GLY A 189 -8.68 0.12 -6.19
CA GLY A 189 -9.66 -0.30 -7.20
C GLY A 189 -10.96 0.51 -7.15
N ASN A 190 -11.45 0.83 -5.95
CA ASN A 190 -12.63 1.68 -5.77
C ASN A 190 -12.38 3.12 -6.24
N ILE A 191 -11.21 3.69 -5.94
CA ILE A 191 -10.80 5.03 -6.42
C ILE A 191 -10.81 5.07 -7.95
N LEU A 192 -10.13 4.12 -8.61
CA LEU A 192 -10.08 4.06 -10.07
C LEU A 192 -11.46 3.86 -10.70
N ARG A 193 -12.29 2.99 -10.11
CA ARG A 193 -13.66 2.77 -10.58
C ARG A 193 -14.46 4.07 -10.54
N MET A 194 -14.40 4.81 -9.44
CA MET A 194 -15.11 6.09 -9.33
C MET A 194 -14.54 7.16 -10.26
N ALA A 195 -13.21 7.27 -10.39
CA ALA A 195 -12.56 8.18 -11.33
C ALA A 195 -12.98 7.91 -12.78
N ARG A 196 -13.06 6.62 -13.18
CA ARG A 196 -13.58 6.20 -14.49
C ARG A 196 -15.03 6.62 -14.68
N ARG A 197 -15.90 6.36 -13.69
CA ARG A 197 -17.32 6.77 -13.75
C ARG A 197 -17.49 8.28 -13.90
N ILE A 198 -16.64 9.06 -13.21
CA ILE A 198 -16.60 10.51 -13.37
C ILE A 198 -16.29 10.88 -14.83
N LEU A 199 -15.23 10.32 -15.43
CA LEU A 199 -14.85 10.59 -16.81
C LEU A 199 -15.93 10.17 -17.82
N GLN A 200 -16.54 9.00 -17.64
CA GLN A 200 -17.66 8.52 -18.46
C GLN A 200 -18.89 9.45 -18.38
N SER A 201 -19.03 10.21 -17.30
CA SER A 201 -20.14 11.14 -17.12
C SER A 201 -19.90 12.53 -17.72
N VAL A 202 -18.66 12.88 -18.06
CA VAL A 202 -18.28 14.20 -18.58
C VAL A 202 -19.06 14.58 -19.84
N PRO A 203 -19.24 13.71 -20.87
CA PRO A 203 -20.02 14.05 -22.05
C PRO A 203 -21.46 14.48 -21.72
N TYR A 204 -22.08 13.91 -20.69
CA TYR A 204 -23.43 14.31 -20.24
C TYR A 204 -23.43 15.68 -19.57
N LEU A 205 -22.41 15.98 -18.77
CA LEU A 205 -22.27 17.28 -18.10
C LEU A 205 -21.95 18.40 -19.09
N LEU A 206 -21.35 18.08 -20.24
CA LEU A 206 -21.03 19.04 -21.30
C LEU A 206 -22.17 19.25 -22.31
N GLN A 207 -23.31 18.57 -22.14
CA GLN A 207 -24.46 18.81 -23.02
C GLN A 207 -24.93 20.26 -22.90
N PRO A 208 -25.37 20.91 -24.01
CA PRO A 208 -25.84 22.29 -23.99
C PRO A 208 -26.94 22.57 -22.95
N ALA A 209 -27.77 21.56 -22.65
CA ALA A 209 -28.83 21.64 -21.64
C ALA A 209 -28.32 21.81 -20.19
N ALA A 210 -27.04 21.50 -19.91
CA ALA A 210 -26.43 21.73 -18.60
C ALA A 210 -25.97 23.20 -18.39
N GLY A 211 -25.95 24.00 -19.47
CA GLY A 211 -25.54 25.40 -19.44
C GLY A 211 -24.13 25.62 -18.89
N PHE A 212 -23.89 26.80 -18.31
CA PHE A 212 -22.58 27.18 -17.76
C PHE A 212 -22.13 26.32 -16.57
N TYR A 213 -23.08 25.78 -15.79
CA TYR A 213 -22.76 24.91 -14.65
C TYR A 213 -22.11 23.61 -15.10
N GLY A 214 -22.41 23.13 -16.30
CA GLY A 214 -21.84 21.91 -16.88
C GLY A 214 -20.32 21.98 -17.07
N VAL A 215 -19.84 23.03 -17.74
CA VAL A 215 -18.41 23.16 -18.10
C VAL A 215 -17.52 23.32 -16.87
N SER A 216 -17.89 24.22 -15.95
CA SER A 216 -17.11 24.44 -14.72
C SER A 216 -17.10 23.20 -13.82
N ALA A 217 -18.24 22.51 -13.68
CA ALA A 217 -18.30 21.27 -12.92
C ALA A 217 -17.47 20.16 -13.57
N ALA A 218 -17.55 20.01 -14.90
CA ALA A 218 -16.77 19.02 -15.64
C ALA A 218 -15.26 19.23 -15.46
N GLY A 219 -14.77 20.47 -15.51
CA GLY A 219 -13.35 20.77 -15.29
C GLY A 219 -12.84 20.32 -13.93
N PHE A 220 -13.59 20.62 -12.85
CA PHE A 220 -13.27 20.15 -11.51
C PHE A 220 -13.26 18.61 -11.43
N LEU A 221 -14.29 17.96 -11.99
CA LEU A 221 -14.44 16.51 -11.96
C LEU A 221 -13.33 15.78 -12.73
N VAL A 222 -12.96 16.28 -13.92
CA VAL A 222 -11.84 15.74 -14.71
C VAL A 222 -10.54 15.84 -13.94
N ARG A 223 -10.29 16.97 -13.26
CA ARG A 223 -9.11 17.15 -12.42
C ARG A 223 -9.05 16.11 -11.30
N ILE A 224 -10.15 15.90 -10.56
CA ILE A 224 -10.20 14.90 -9.49
C ILE A 224 -9.96 13.48 -10.04
N ALA A 225 -10.57 13.13 -11.18
CA ALA A 225 -10.33 11.83 -11.80
C ALA A 225 -8.86 11.65 -12.22
N HIS A 226 -8.25 12.68 -12.81
CA HIS A 226 -6.84 12.68 -13.19
C HIS A 226 -5.91 12.52 -11.97
N GLU A 227 -6.13 13.31 -10.91
CA GLU A 227 -5.37 13.21 -9.65
C GLU A 227 -5.50 11.80 -9.03
N ALA A 228 -6.67 11.17 -9.13
CA ALA A 228 -6.86 9.79 -8.69
C ALA A 228 -6.06 8.77 -9.50
N TYR A 229 -6.01 8.89 -10.84
CA TYR A 229 -5.15 8.04 -11.67
C TYR A 229 -3.67 8.20 -11.33
N GLN A 230 -3.20 9.44 -11.20
CA GLN A 230 -1.81 9.73 -10.81
C GLN A 230 -1.48 9.16 -9.44
N PHE A 231 -2.37 9.35 -8.46
CA PHE A 231 -2.19 8.82 -7.11
C PHE A 231 -2.02 7.30 -7.09
N VAL A 232 -2.89 6.58 -7.81
CA VAL A 232 -2.82 5.11 -7.86
C VAL A 232 -1.61 4.63 -8.67
N ALA A 233 -1.24 5.33 -9.75
CA ALA A 233 -0.04 5.03 -10.53
C ALA A 233 1.22 5.14 -9.66
N ASN A 234 1.42 6.27 -8.97
CA ASN A 234 2.57 6.50 -8.08
C ASN A 234 2.66 5.42 -6.99
N ARG A 235 1.54 5.05 -6.37
CA ARG A 235 1.49 3.97 -5.37
C ARG A 235 1.86 2.61 -5.93
N THR A 236 1.46 2.34 -7.16
CA THR A 236 1.77 1.07 -7.83
C THR A 236 3.26 0.99 -8.14
N GLU A 237 3.85 2.09 -8.59
CA GLU A 237 5.29 2.21 -8.82
C GLU A 237 6.09 2.05 -7.52
N GLU A 238 5.70 2.73 -6.43
CA GLU A 238 6.32 2.57 -5.10
C GLU A 238 6.29 1.11 -4.62
N PHE A 239 5.15 0.44 -4.79
CA PHE A 239 5.00 -0.96 -4.41
C PHE A 239 5.87 -1.89 -5.25
N GLN A 240 5.96 -1.66 -6.57
CA GLN A 240 6.85 -2.41 -7.45
C GLN A 240 8.32 -2.22 -7.08
N GLN A 241 8.73 -0.98 -6.77
CA GLN A 241 10.09 -0.68 -6.31
C GLN A 241 10.40 -1.38 -4.98
N GLN A 242 9.48 -1.37 -4.02
CA GLN A 242 9.66 -2.09 -2.75
C GLN A 242 9.78 -3.60 -2.95
N GLN A 243 9.01 -4.19 -3.87
CA GLN A 243 9.15 -5.62 -4.19
C GLN A 243 10.51 -5.93 -4.82
N GLN A 244 10.99 -5.08 -5.73
CA GLN A 244 12.29 -5.26 -6.36
C GLN A 244 13.43 -5.17 -5.34
N GLN A 245 13.41 -4.16 -4.46
CA GLN A 245 14.40 -4.02 -3.39
C GLN A 245 14.42 -5.23 -2.45
N LYS A 246 13.25 -5.78 -2.13
CA LYS A 246 13.15 -6.98 -1.30
C LYS A 246 13.78 -8.20 -1.99
N GLN A 247 13.55 -8.38 -3.29
CA GLN A 247 14.17 -9.47 -4.07
C GLN A 247 15.69 -9.31 -4.15
N GLU A 248 16.20 -8.09 -4.33
CA GLU A 248 17.63 -7.79 -4.34
C GLU A 248 18.28 -8.10 -2.98
N GLN A 249 17.64 -7.72 -1.87
CA GLN A 249 18.11 -8.06 -0.52
C GLN A 249 18.10 -9.57 -0.24
N GLU A 250 17.08 -10.29 -0.69
CA GLU A 250 17.01 -11.75 -0.55
C GLU A 250 18.15 -12.43 -1.34
N GLN A 251 18.44 -11.98 -2.57
CA GLN A 251 19.56 -12.50 -3.36
C GLN A 251 20.92 -12.20 -2.72
N GLU A 252 21.11 -11.01 -2.16
CA GLU A 252 22.35 -10.64 -1.47
C GLU A 252 22.56 -11.50 -0.22
N GLN A 253 21.51 -11.74 0.57
CA GLN A 253 21.57 -12.63 1.73
C GLN A 253 21.89 -14.08 1.34
N GLU A 254 21.30 -14.60 0.25
CA GLU A 254 21.61 -15.94 -0.27
C GLU A 254 23.07 -16.06 -0.71
N GLN A 255 23.61 -15.05 -1.41
CA GLN A 255 25.01 -15.02 -1.81
C GLN A 255 25.95 -14.96 -0.60
N GLU A 256 25.65 -14.12 0.40
CA GLU A 256 26.44 -14.06 1.62
C GLU A 256 26.40 -15.39 2.38
N GLN A 257 25.23 -16.03 2.47
CA GLN A 257 25.09 -17.32 3.13
C GLN A 257 25.89 -18.41 2.41
N GLU A 258 25.88 -18.43 1.08
CA GLU A 258 26.66 -19.38 0.29
C GLU A 258 28.16 -19.13 0.43
N GLN A 259 28.60 -17.87 0.42
CA GLN A 259 30.00 -17.52 0.68
C GLN A 259 30.43 -17.98 2.09
N ARG A 260 29.60 -17.76 3.11
CA ARG A 260 29.85 -18.26 4.48
C ARG A 260 29.92 -19.78 4.51
N ARG A 261 29.10 -20.49 3.73
CA ARG A 261 29.15 -21.96 3.61
C ARG A 261 30.46 -22.43 2.99
N GLN A 262 30.91 -21.78 1.90
CA GLN A 262 32.19 -22.09 1.25
C GLN A 262 33.38 -21.83 2.18
N GLN A 263 33.40 -20.70 2.89
CA GLN A 263 34.43 -20.41 3.89
C GLN A 263 34.46 -21.47 5.00
N ARG A 264 33.29 -21.91 5.49
CA ARG A 264 33.20 -23.00 6.47
C ARG A 264 33.72 -24.34 5.91
N GLN A 265 33.48 -24.63 4.64
CA GLN A 265 34.00 -25.84 4.00
C GLN A 265 35.53 -25.78 3.87
N GLN A 266 36.09 -24.65 3.42
CA GLN A 266 37.53 -24.44 3.34
C GLN A 266 38.20 -24.55 4.72
N ALA A 267 37.60 -23.95 5.75
CA ALA A 267 38.09 -24.08 7.13
C ALA A 267 38.08 -25.55 7.60
N ARG A 268 37.02 -26.31 7.28
CA ARG A 268 36.93 -27.75 7.60
C ARG A 268 37.98 -28.58 6.87
N GLU A 269 38.26 -28.28 5.60
CA GLU A 269 39.33 -28.94 4.85
C GLU A 269 40.71 -28.62 5.42
N GLY A 270 40.95 -27.36 5.83
CA GLY A 270 42.15 -26.96 6.54
C GLY A 270 42.37 -27.77 7.82
N ILE A 271 41.32 -27.89 8.65
CA ILE A 271 41.36 -28.71 9.88
C ILE A 271 41.67 -30.18 9.56
N ARG A 272 41.02 -30.77 8.53
CA ARG A 272 41.29 -32.16 8.11
C ARG A 272 42.73 -32.36 7.64
N LYS A 273 43.29 -31.42 6.87
CA LYS A 273 44.69 -31.48 6.43
C LYS A 273 45.64 -31.48 7.64
N CYS A 274 45.45 -30.56 8.59
CA CYS A 274 46.24 -30.51 9.82
C CYS A 274 46.17 -31.82 10.62
N GLN A 275 44.96 -32.38 10.78
CA GLN A 275 44.77 -33.67 11.45
C GLN A 275 45.47 -34.83 10.74
N GLY A 276 45.51 -34.82 9.39
CA GLY A 276 46.25 -35.80 8.59
C GLY A 276 47.75 -35.72 8.85
N THR A 277 48.33 -34.52 8.80
CA THR A 277 49.76 -34.29 9.07
C THR A 277 50.13 -34.71 10.50
N ILE A 278 49.28 -34.41 11.46
CA ILE A 278 49.43 -34.84 12.85
C ILE A 278 49.54 -36.36 12.96
N ARG A 279 48.59 -37.12 12.37
CA ARG A 279 48.61 -38.59 12.41
C ARG A 279 49.83 -39.17 11.71
N GLU A 280 50.28 -38.54 10.62
CA GLU A 280 51.49 -38.95 9.92
C GLU A 280 52.74 -38.78 10.83
N LEU A 281 52.87 -37.65 11.52
CA LEU A 281 53.96 -37.43 12.47
C LEU A 281 53.93 -38.42 13.64
N GLU A 282 52.74 -38.70 14.20
CA GLU A 282 52.56 -39.71 15.23
C GLU A 282 53.02 -41.09 14.76
N SER A 283 52.66 -41.49 13.52
CA SER A 283 53.04 -42.79 12.95
C SER A 283 54.56 -42.97 12.78
N ARG A 284 55.30 -41.86 12.64
CA ARG A 284 56.76 -41.86 12.53
C ARG A 284 57.47 -41.86 13.89
N GLY A 285 56.75 -41.91 15.00
CA GLY A 285 57.32 -42.00 16.34
C GLY A 285 57.81 -40.67 16.93
N TYR A 286 57.37 -39.53 16.38
CA TYR A 286 57.61 -38.23 17.02
C TYR A 286 56.59 -38.01 18.14
N PRO A 287 57.00 -37.99 19.43
CA PRO A 287 56.08 -37.77 20.53
C PRO A 287 55.52 -36.34 20.44
N TYR A 288 54.18 -36.25 20.56
CA TYR A 288 53.37 -35.03 20.43
C TYR A 288 53.81 -33.83 21.30
N MET A 289 54.66 -34.07 22.29
CA MET A 289 55.05 -33.12 23.33
C MET A 289 56.06 -32.05 22.86
N ALA A 290 56.62 -32.11 21.65
CA ALA A 290 57.66 -31.17 21.22
C ALA A 290 57.17 -29.91 20.49
N LEU A 291 55.92 -29.84 20.01
CA LEU A 291 55.47 -28.78 19.10
C LEU A 291 54.71 -27.61 19.75
N PHE A 292 54.36 -27.70 21.04
CA PHE A 292 53.69 -26.61 21.78
C PHE A 292 54.58 -25.94 22.84
N ASN A 293 55.91 -26.06 22.71
CA ASN A 293 56.84 -25.27 23.53
C ASN A 293 57.16 -23.95 22.83
N GLY A 294 56.34 -22.91 23.03
CA GLY A 294 56.72 -21.59 22.52
C GLY A 294 55.69 -20.47 22.64
N ARG A 295 55.69 -19.82 23.82
CA ARG A 295 55.25 -18.44 24.11
C ARG A 295 53.76 -18.12 23.92
N TYR A 296 53.05 -18.26 25.05
CA TYR A 296 52.03 -17.28 25.46
C TYR A 296 52.66 -15.90 25.65
#